data_AF-A0AAX2LG70-F1
#
_entry.id   AF-A0AAX2LG70-F1
#
_cell.length_a   1.000
_cell.length_b   1.000
_cell.length_c   1.000
_cell.angle_alpha   90.00
_cell.angle_beta   90.00
_cell.angle_gamma   90.00
#
_symmetry.space_group_name_H-M   'P 1'
#
loop_
_entity.id
_entity.type
_entity.pdbx_description
1 polymer ?
#
loop_
_entity_poly.entity_id
_entity_poly.type
_entity_poly.pdbx_seq_one_letter_code
_entity_poly.pdbx_strand_id
1 'polypeptide(L)'
;MARRYNRKKQYKLQLKRQGLLKAVINQVEQTVEKVVDKTKEAVHTASQMVTASKTETADLQDKQSIAKKAAQPEADVASSSLADSSEVSSEKETSKASSEVLSRDAFAELAEVSELRADIVAVLFEAGIRSAAAFSQWTEAELLALKGIGPATISKLKENGVSFKK
;
A
#
# COMPACT_ATOMS: atom_id res chain seq x y z
N MET A 1 46.05 -4.63 -36.35
CA MET A 1 44.59 -4.56 -36.05
C MET A 1 44.38 -4.50 -34.53
N ALA A 2 44.11 -3.33 -33.96
CA ALA A 2 43.87 -3.21 -32.52
C ALA A 2 42.49 -3.79 -32.15
N ARG A 3 42.45 -4.80 -31.28
CA ARG A 3 41.19 -5.37 -30.78
C ARG A 3 40.54 -4.35 -29.84
N ARG A 4 39.50 -3.65 -30.31
CA ARG A 4 38.69 -2.79 -29.45
C ARG A 4 37.99 -3.65 -28.40
N TYR A 5 38.38 -3.47 -27.15
CA TYR A 5 37.86 -4.25 -26.04
C TYR A 5 36.51 -3.67 -25.56
N ASN A 6 35.47 -4.52 -25.54
CA ASN A 6 34.18 -4.14 -24.98
C ASN A 6 34.23 -4.25 -23.45
N ARG A 7 34.34 -3.09 -22.77
CA ARG A 7 34.44 -2.99 -21.30
C ARG A 7 33.31 -3.74 -20.59
N LYS A 8 32.07 -3.67 -21.10
CA LYS A 8 30.90 -4.38 -20.52
C LYS A 8 31.09 -5.89 -20.56
N LYS A 9 31.58 -6.43 -21.68
CA LYS A 9 31.87 -7.87 -21.82
C LYS A 9 32.93 -8.32 -20.82
N GLN A 10 33.98 -7.53 -20.61
CA GLN A 10 35.04 -7.88 -19.66
C GLN A 10 34.59 -7.84 -18.21
N TYR A 11 33.82 -6.82 -17.84
CA TYR A 11 33.27 -6.74 -16.49
C TYR A 11 32.36 -7.94 -16.19
N LYS A 12 31.47 -8.29 -17.13
CA LYS A 12 30.65 -9.50 -17.01
C LYS A 12 31.50 -10.77 -16.93
N LEU A 13 32.57 -10.87 -17.71
CA LEU A 13 33.49 -12.00 -17.68
C LEU A 13 34.25 -12.07 -16.35
N GLN A 14 34.64 -10.93 -15.78
CA GLN A 14 35.29 -10.82 -14.48
C GLN A 14 34.34 -11.27 -13.37
N LEU A 15 33.08 -10.80 -13.35
CA LEU A 15 32.07 -11.26 -12.38
C LEU A 15 31.79 -12.76 -12.50
N LYS A 16 31.78 -13.31 -13.73
CA LYS A 16 31.67 -14.76 -13.97
C LYS A 16 32.87 -15.52 -13.42
N ARG A 17 34.09 -15.04 -13.68
CA ARG A 17 35.35 -15.65 -13.19
C ARG A 17 35.47 -15.57 -11.67
N GLN A 18 35.03 -14.47 -11.06
CA GLN A 18 34.99 -14.29 -9.61
C GLN A 18 33.87 -15.10 -8.93
N GLY A 19 33.02 -15.79 -9.68
CA GLY A 19 31.91 -16.58 -9.13
C GLY A 19 30.79 -15.74 -8.50
N LEU A 20 30.88 -14.40 -8.50
CA LEU A 20 29.88 -13.50 -7.90
C LEU A 20 28.48 -13.74 -8.48
N LEU A 21 28.39 -13.94 -9.80
CA LEU A 21 27.10 -14.23 -10.43
C LEU A 21 26.52 -15.58 -9.99
N LYS A 22 27.36 -16.58 -9.72
CA LYS A 22 26.92 -17.90 -9.23
C LYS A 22 26.53 -17.82 -7.76
N ALA A 23 27.29 -17.08 -6.95
CA ALA A 23 26.98 -16.87 -5.53
C ALA A 23 25.64 -16.16 -5.33
N VAL A 24 25.33 -15.14 -6.14
CA VAL A 24 24.04 -14.44 -6.08
C VAL A 24 22.89 -15.38 -6.43
N ILE A 25 23.03 -16.20 -7.47
CA ILE A 25 22.00 -17.19 -7.86
C ILE A 25 21.78 -18.21 -6.73
N ASN A 26 22.87 -18.78 -6.19
CA ASN A 26 22.78 -19.72 -5.07
C ASN A 26 22.12 -19.10 -3.84
N GLN A 27 22.38 -17.82 -3.55
CA GLN A 27 21.76 -17.12 -2.42
C GLN A 27 20.24 -17.01 -2.61
N VAL A 28 19.79 -16.66 -3.81
CA VAL A 28 18.35 -16.58 -4.14
C VAL A 28 17.70 -17.96 -4.02
N GLU A 29 18.32 -19.01 -4.58
CA GLU A 29 17.83 -20.39 -4.47
C GLU A 29 17.69 -20.82 -2.99
N GLN A 30 18.72 -20.57 -2.17
CA GLN A 30 18.69 -20.87 -0.74
C GLN A 30 17.61 -20.08 0.02
N THR A 31 17.33 -18.83 -0.37
CA THR A 31 16.25 -18.07 0.27
C THR A 31 14.88 -18.63 -0.05
N VAL A 32 14.66 -19.08 -1.29
CA VAL A 32 13.39 -19.69 -1.70
C VAL A 32 13.18 -21.04 -1.00
N GLU A 33 14.21 -21.89 -0.94
CA GLU A 33 14.13 -23.18 -0.22
C GLU A 33 13.84 -22.98 1.27
N LYS A 34 14.53 -22.05 1.94
CA LYS A 34 14.31 -21.76 3.37
C LYS A 34 12.90 -21.24 3.68
N VAL A 35 12.29 -20.47 2.78
CA VAL A 35 10.90 -20.01 2.97
C VAL A 35 9.95 -21.20 2.84
N VAL A 36 10.13 -22.02 1.81
CA VAL A 36 9.31 -23.22 1.57
C VAL A 36 9.37 -24.17 2.76
N ASP A 37 10.56 -24.45 3.30
CA ASP A 37 10.72 -25.37 4.43
C ASP A 37 10.10 -24.81 5.72
N LYS A 38 10.27 -23.51 6.02
CA LYS A 38 9.58 -22.86 7.15
C LYS A 38 8.06 -22.95 7.04
N THR A 39 7.50 -22.80 5.83
CA THR A 39 6.05 -23.01 5.62
C THR A 39 5.65 -24.46 5.86
N LYS A 40 6.44 -25.45 5.43
CA LYS A 40 6.12 -26.88 5.65
C LYS A 40 6.16 -27.24 7.13
N GLU A 41 7.16 -26.76 7.86
CA GLU A 41 7.28 -26.95 9.32
C GLU A 41 6.11 -26.30 10.08
N ALA A 42 5.73 -25.08 9.70
CA ALA A 42 4.58 -24.38 10.29
C ALA A 42 3.24 -25.09 9.99
N VAL A 43 3.06 -25.61 8.78
CA VAL A 43 1.85 -26.35 8.38
C VAL A 43 1.76 -27.72 9.07
N HIS A 44 2.89 -28.39 9.30
CA HIS A 44 2.92 -29.64 10.06
C HIS A 44 2.65 -29.40 11.55
N THR A 45 3.21 -28.34 12.13
CA THR A 45 2.94 -27.93 13.52
C THR A 45 1.47 -27.54 13.69
N ALA A 46 0.92 -26.75 12.76
CA ALA A 46 -0.49 -26.39 12.75
C ALA A 46 -1.41 -27.62 12.55
N SER A 47 -1.01 -28.58 11.70
CA SER A 47 -1.77 -29.84 11.54
C SER A 47 -1.78 -30.68 12.81
N GLN A 48 -0.70 -30.73 13.58
CA GLN A 48 -0.68 -31.41 14.89
C GLN A 48 -1.50 -30.67 15.95
N MET A 49 -1.59 -29.33 15.89
CA MET A 49 -2.45 -28.56 16.81
C MET A 49 -3.96 -28.67 16.47
N VAL A 50 -4.31 -28.90 15.20
CA VAL A 50 -5.70 -29.14 14.77
C VAL A 50 -6.17 -30.57 15.10
N THR A 51 -5.26 -31.55 15.25
CA THR A 51 -5.63 -32.93 15.63
C THR A 51 -5.63 -33.17 17.15
N ALA A 52 -4.99 -32.32 17.95
CA ALA A 52 -5.05 -32.37 19.42
C ALA A 52 -6.31 -31.70 20.01
N SER A 53 -7.18 -31.11 19.18
CA SER A 53 -8.40 -30.39 19.61
C SER A 53 -9.71 -31.07 19.15
N LYS A 54 -9.69 -32.37 18.81
CA LYS A 54 -10.89 -33.13 18.41
C LYS A 54 -11.14 -34.39 19.26
N THR A 55 -11.18 -34.24 20.57
CA THR A 55 -11.89 -35.19 21.46
C THR A 55 -12.51 -34.43 22.62
N GLU A 56 -13.65 -33.76 22.40
CA GLU A 56 -14.78 -33.69 23.33
C GLU A 56 -15.90 -32.85 22.73
N THR A 57 -17.13 -33.25 23.03
CA THR A 57 -18.44 -32.68 22.60
C THR A 57 -18.95 -33.11 21.22
N ALA A 58 -19.32 -34.40 21.15
CA ALA A 58 -20.64 -34.72 20.63
C ALA A 58 -21.67 -34.19 21.64
N ASP A 59 -22.63 -33.38 21.20
CA ASP A 59 -24.06 -33.74 21.22
C ASP A 59 -24.99 -32.53 21.00
N LEU A 60 -26.11 -32.84 20.33
CA LEU A 60 -27.41 -32.12 20.34
C LEU A 60 -27.60 -30.91 19.42
N GLN A 61 -28.15 -31.27 18.25
CA GLN A 61 -29.22 -30.55 17.57
C GLN A 61 -30.31 -30.13 18.57
N ASP A 62 -30.77 -28.87 18.53
CA ASP A 62 -32.21 -28.65 18.57
C ASP A 62 -32.64 -27.28 18.04
N LYS A 63 -33.86 -27.33 17.50
CA LYS A 63 -34.55 -26.36 16.67
C LYS A 63 -34.85 -25.08 17.46
N GLN A 64 -34.82 -23.92 16.78
CA GLN A 64 -35.94 -22.98 16.82
C GLN A 64 -35.84 -21.86 15.77
N SER A 65 -36.82 -21.93 14.90
CA SER A 65 -37.27 -20.97 13.89
C SER A 65 -38.15 -19.88 14.51
N ILE A 66 -37.86 -18.60 14.23
CA ILE A 66 -38.83 -17.48 14.22
C ILE A 66 -38.36 -16.52 13.10
N ALA A 67 -38.90 -16.63 11.88
CA ALA A 67 -40.00 -15.83 11.32
C ALA A 67 -39.75 -14.29 11.38
N LYS A 68 -39.35 -13.65 10.27
CA LYS A 68 -40.20 -12.98 9.25
C LYS A 68 -41.08 -11.81 9.74
N LYS A 69 -40.75 -10.57 9.32
CA LYS A 69 -41.67 -9.50 8.83
C LYS A 69 -40.81 -8.32 8.29
N ALA A 70 -40.73 -8.03 6.98
CA ALA A 70 -41.64 -7.22 6.13
C ALA A 70 -41.96 -5.84 6.74
N ALA A 71 -41.96 -4.66 6.09
CA ALA A 71 -41.70 -4.17 4.73
C ALA A 71 -41.62 -2.61 4.80
N GLN A 72 -41.18 -1.98 3.71
CA GLN A 72 -40.98 -0.54 3.36
C GLN A 72 -42.27 0.35 3.50
N PRO A 73 -42.42 1.65 3.10
CA PRO A 73 -41.56 2.59 2.31
C PRO A 73 -41.72 4.15 2.59
N GLU A 74 -41.06 4.99 1.76
CA GLU A 74 -41.45 6.32 1.18
C GLU A 74 -41.41 7.69 1.94
N ALA A 75 -40.60 8.59 1.36
CA ALA A 75 -40.80 10.00 0.99
C ALA A 75 -41.21 11.07 2.03
N ASP A 76 -40.36 12.10 2.18
CA ASP A 76 -40.82 13.48 1.98
C ASP A 76 -39.70 14.41 1.52
N VAL A 77 -40.07 15.25 0.57
CA VAL A 77 -39.26 16.13 -0.26
C VAL A 77 -39.63 17.59 0.01
N ALA A 78 -38.60 18.44 -0.06
CA ALA A 78 -38.61 19.79 -0.65
C ALA A 78 -38.90 21.04 0.21
N SER A 79 -38.11 22.05 -0.20
CA SER A 79 -38.36 23.51 -0.22
C SER A 79 -37.88 24.29 1.01
N SER A 80 -36.77 25.04 0.93
CA SER A 80 -36.51 26.30 0.20
C SER A 80 -36.34 27.40 1.28
N SER A 81 -35.41 28.36 1.23
CA SER A 81 -35.17 29.33 0.15
C SER A 81 -34.14 30.38 0.61
N LEU A 82 -33.30 30.86 -0.35
CA LEU A 82 -32.87 32.26 -0.63
C LEU A 82 -32.29 33.13 0.52
N ALA A 83 -31.31 34.04 0.37
CA ALA A 83 -30.47 34.59 -0.70
C ALA A 83 -29.52 35.63 -0.02
N ASP A 84 -28.73 36.34 -0.85
CA ASP A 84 -27.96 37.59 -0.59
C ASP A 84 -26.46 37.36 -0.26
N SER A 85 -25.44 37.75 -1.04
CA SER A 85 -25.03 38.95 -1.82
C SER A 85 -23.81 39.60 -1.13
N SER A 86 -22.95 40.23 -1.92
CA SER A 86 -21.64 40.88 -1.60
C SER A 86 -20.43 39.95 -1.44
N GLU A 87 -19.17 40.31 -1.72
CA GLU A 87 -18.47 41.21 -2.65
C GLU A 87 -16.96 41.06 -2.26
N VAL A 88 -16.06 41.22 -3.22
CA VAL A 88 -14.63 41.64 -3.09
C VAL A 88 -13.59 40.86 -2.23
N SER A 89 -12.52 40.48 -2.96
CA SER A 89 -11.07 40.70 -2.70
C SER A 89 -10.34 40.20 -1.45
N SER A 90 -9.21 39.55 -1.79
CA SER A 90 -7.85 39.68 -1.24
C SER A 90 -7.51 39.10 0.14
N GLU A 91 -6.58 38.14 0.05
CA GLU A 91 -5.36 38.01 0.86
C GLU A 91 -5.42 37.62 2.35
N LYS A 92 -4.71 36.51 2.61
CA LYS A 92 -3.75 36.28 3.71
C LYS A 92 -4.22 35.50 4.97
N GLU A 93 -3.69 34.28 5.02
CA GLU A 93 -3.13 33.53 6.16
C GLU A 93 -4.00 33.02 7.34
N THR A 94 -3.99 31.68 7.43
CA THR A 94 -3.81 30.82 8.62
C THR A 94 -4.84 30.83 9.76
N SER A 95 -5.62 29.73 9.85
CA SER A 95 -5.83 28.90 11.07
C SER A 95 -6.74 27.70 10.69
N LYS A 96 -6.24 26.46 10.78
CA LYS A 96 -6.37 25.49 11.90
C LYS A 96 -7.68 24.67 11.89
N ALA A 97 -7.51 23.42 11.43
CA ALA A 97 -8.27 22.20 11.77
C ALA A 97 -9.79 22.16 11.53
N SER A 98 -10.18 21.58 10.39
CA SER A 98 -11.42 20.80 10.24
C SER A 98 -11.20 19.67 9.23
N SER A 99 -11.80 18.52 9.53
CA SER A 99 -11.57 17.19 8.96
C SER A 99 -12.33 16.92 7.66
N GLU A 100 -12.32 17.83 6.69
CA GLU A 100 -13.21 17.76 5.52
C GLU A 100 -12.48 18.35 4.31
N VAL A 101 -12.22 17.69 3.19
CA VAL A 101 -12.81 16.52 2.54
C VAL A 101 -11.67 15.70 1.94
N LEU A 102 -11.53 14.46 2.41
CA LEU A 102 -10.52 13.47 2.05
C LEU A 102 -10.80 12.88 0.65
N SER A 103 -11.16 13.70 -0.34
CA SER A 103 -11.38 13.21 -1.69
C SER A 103 -10.04 12.91 -2.35
N ARG A 104 -10.00 11.87 -3.17
CA ARG A 104 -8.81 11.50 -3.94
C ARG A 104 -8.32 12.66 -4.80
N ASP A 105 -9.24 13.47 -5.33
CA ASP A 105 -8.92 14.60 -6.20
C ASP A 105 -8.24 15.73 -5.41
N ALA A 106 -8.72 16.06 -4.22
CA ALA A 106 -8.05 17.02 -3.34
C ALA A 106 -6.63 16.56 -2.95
N PHE A 107 -6.42 15.25 -2.78
CA PHE A 107 -5.07 14.70 -2.52
C PHE A 107 -4.16 14.77 -3.77
N ALA A 108 -4.71 14.69 -4.98
CA ALA A 108 -3.96 14.79 -6.23
C ALA A 108 -3.46 16.22 -6.51
N GLU A 109 -4.12 17.25 -5.98
CA GLU A 109 -3.76 18.66 -6.16
C GLU A 109 -2.63 19.12 -5.23
N LEU A 110 -2.27 18.34 -4.21
CA LEU A 110 -1.15 18.64 -3.32
C LEU A 110 0.15 18.74 -4.12
N ALA A 111 0.92 19.81 -3.88
CA ALA A 111 2.22 20.02 -4.54
C ALA A 111 3.18 18.82 -4.39
N GLU A 112 3.03 18.05 -3.31
CA GLU A 112 3.81 16.84 -3.05
C GLU A 112 3.50 15.70 -4.01
N VAL A 113 2.25 15.59 -4.45
CA VAL A 113 1.67 14.45 -5.16
C VAL A 113 1.24 14.80 -6.59
N SER A 114 1.16 16.08 -6.94
CA SER A 114 0.67 16.59 -8.23
C SER A 114 1.49 16.12 -9.44
N GLU A 115 2.79 15.85 -9.25
CA GLU A 115 3.65 15.31 -10.31
C GLU A 115 3.53 13.79 -10.48
N LEU A 116 2.76 13.12 -9.61
CA LEU A 116 2.57 11.68 -9.65
C LEU A 116 1.42 11.30 -10.59
N ARG A 117 1.58 10.13 -11.21
CA ARG A 117 0.53 9.54 -12.05
C ARG A 117 -0.70 9.21 -11.20
N ALA A 118 -1.90 9.46 -11.73
CA ALA A 118 -3.17 9.21 -11.04
C ALA A 118 -3.33 7.77 -10.50
N ASP A 119 -2.75 6.77 -11.18
CA ASP A 119 -2.73 5.38 -10.72
C ASP A 119 -1.94 5.21 -9.41
N ILE A 120 -0.82 5.93 -9.26
CA ILE A 120 0.00 5.91 -8.03
C ILE A 120 -0.74 6.63 -6.91
N VAL A 121 -1.39 7.75 -7.22
CA VAL A 121 -2.20 8.51 -6.26
C VAL A 121 -3.35 7.65 -5.72
N ALA A 122 -3.99 6.85 -6.58
CA ALA A 122 -5.01 5.89 -6.17
C ALA A 122 -4.47 4.86 -5.19
N VAL A 123 -3.31 4.26 -5.50
CA VAL A 123 -2.65 3.27 -4.62
C VAL A 123 -2.26 3.87 -3.27
N LEU A 124 -1.72 5.09 -3.24
CA LEU A 124 -1.39 5.79 -1.99
C LEU A 124 -2.65 6.07 -1.15
N PHE A 125 -3.74 6.47 -1.81
CA PHE A 125 -5.01 6.73 -1.16
C PHE A 125 -5.65 5.46 -0.58
N GLU A 126 -5.57 4.33 -1.30
CA GLU A 126 -5.98 3.00 -0.84
C GLU A 126 -5.12 2.51 0.33
N ALA A 127 -3.82 2.81 0.32
CA ALA A 127 -2.92 2.56 1.44
C ALA A 127 -3.21 3.45 2.67
N GLY A 128 -4.12 4.42 2.56
CA GLY A 128 -4.51 5.31 3.65
C GLY A 128 -3.62 6.55 3.78
N ILE A 129 -2.72 6.78 2.84
CA ILE A 129 -1.93 8.02 2.76
C ILE A 129 -2.78 9.07 2.06
N ARG A 130 -3.46 9.88 2.87
CA ARG A 130 -4.38 10.93 2.40
C ARG A 130 -3.88 12.34 2.69
N SER A 131 -2.67 12.49 3.22
CA SER A 131 -2.06 13.78 3.55
C SER A 131 -0.54 13.69 3.54
N ALA A 132 0.10 14.85 3.39
CA ALA A 132 1.54 15.04 3.55
C ALA A 132 2.09 14.45 4.85
N ALA A 133 1.37 14.70 5.95
CA ALA A 133 1.75 14.22 7.28
C ALA A 133 1.65 12.70 7.43
N ALA A 134 0.82 12.03 6.63
CA ALA A 134 0.67 10.58 6.70
C ALA A 134 1.96 9.86 6.24
N PHE A 135 2.76 10.46 5.37
CA PHE A 135 4.03 9.87 4.93
C PHE A 135 5.04 9.67 6.05
N SER A 136 4.97 10.45 7.14
CA SER A 136 5.85 10.28 8.31
C SER A 136 5.59 9.01 9.11
N GLN A 137 4.44 8.34 8.90
CA GLN A 137 4.13 7.05 9.53
C GLN A 137 4.67 5.86 8.73
N TRP A 138 4.87 6.05 7.43
CA TRP A 138 5.29 5.03 6.48
C TRP A 138 6.80 5.03 6.29
N THR A 139 7.37 3.84 6.09
CA THR A 139 8.78 3.68 5.72
C THR A 139 8.95 3.65 4.20
N GLU A 140 10.15 3.99 3.72
CA GLU A 140 10.47 3.91 2.28
C GLU A 140 10.30 2.50 1.71
N ALA A 141 10.56 1.48 2.54
CA ALA A 141 10.41 0.08 2.14
C ALA A 141 8.94 -0.31 1.93
N GLU A 142 8.05 0.17 2.80
CA GLU A 142 6.61 -0.09 2.67
C GLU A 142 6.04 0.58 1.42
N LEU A 143 6.46 1.81 1.12
CA LEU A 143 6.07 2.49 -0.12
C LEU A 143 6.61 1.80 -1.36
N LEU A 144 7.85 1.31 -1.32
CA LEU A 144 8.45 0.56 -2.43
C LEU A 144 7.75 -0.79 -2.67
N ALA A 145 7.15 -1.38 -1.63
CA ALA A 145 6.37 -2.60 -1.76
C ALA A 145 5.00 -2.39 -2.44
N LEU A 146 4.51 -1.15 -2.51
CA LEU A 146 3.25 -0.82 -3.18
C LEU A 146 3.39 -0.94 -4.71
N LYS A 147 2.31 -1.44 -5.34
CA LYS A 147 2.28 -1.68 -6.79
C LYS A 147 2.52 -0.40 -7.57
N GLY A 148 3.56 -0.40 -8.41
CA GLY A 148 3.84 0.71 -9.33
C GLY A 148 4.59 1.89 -8.69
N ILE A 149 4.94 1.80 -7.41
CA ILE A 149 5.85 2.74 -6.75
C ILE A 149 7.27 2.18 -6.86
N GLY A 150 8.18 2.99 -7.39
CA GLY A 150 9.60 2.65 -7.52
C GLY A 150 10.50 3.68 -6.83
N PRO A 151 11.82 3.45 -6.80
CA PRO A 151 12.77 4.38 -6.19
C PRO A 151 12.70 5.78 -6.81
N ALA A 152 12.41 5.89 -8.12
CA ALA A 152 12.24 7.17 -8.79
C ALA A 152 11.04 7.97 -8.23
N THR A 153 9.93 7.30 -7.91
CA THR A 153 8.76 7.93 -7.31
C THR A 153 9.08 8.41 -5.90
N ILE A 154 9.80 7.61 -5.11
CA ILE A 154 10.22 7.96 -3.76
C ILE A 154 11.18 9.16 -3.79
N SER A 155 12.10 9.24 -4.75
CA SER A 155 12.97 10.40 -4.94
C SER A 155 12.17 11.68 -5.22
N LYS A 156 11.18 11.63 -6.11
CA LYS A 156 10.30 12.78 -6.39
C LYS A 156 9.54 13.25 -5.15
N LEU A 157 8.98 12.31 -4.38
CA LEU A 157 8.29 12.64 -3.13
C LEU A 157 9.24 13.38 -2.15
N LYS A 158 10.49 12.93 -2.02
CA LYS A 158 11.50 13.61 -1.20
C LYS A 158 11.86 14.99 -1.73
N GLU A 159 11.99 15.15 -3.05
CA GLU A 159 12.26 16.43 -3.71
C GLU A 159 11.13 17.43 -3.44
N ASN A 160 9.89 16.95 -3.35
CA ASN A 160 8.73 17.77 -3.03
C ASN A 160 8.54 18.02 -1.51
N GLY A 161 9.48 17.57 -0.66
CA GLY A 161 9.48 17.87 0.78
C GLY A 161 8.82 16.81 1.67
N VAL A 162 8.42 15.67 1.12
CA VAL A 162 7.86 14.56 1.91
C VAL A 162 8.95 13.90 2.74
N SER A 163 8.68 13.73 4.04
CA SER A 163 9.56 13.03 4.96
C SER A 163 8.97 11.67 5.36
N PHE A 164 9.80 10.63 5.29
CA PHE A 164 9.44 9.27 5.67
C PHE A 164 9.97 8.91 7.05
N LYS A 165 9.35 7.90 7.66
CA LYS A 165 9.87 7.26 8.85
C LYS A 165 11.21 6.59 8.54
N LYS A 166 12.20 6.81 9.41
CA LYS A 166 13.49 6.11 9.35
C LYS A 166 13.38 4.66 9.76
#